data_AF-A0AAU4XGR5-F1
#
_entry.id   AF-A0AAU4XGR5-F1
#
_cell.length_a   1.000
_cell.length_b   1.000
_cell.length_c   1.000
_cell.angle_alpha   90.00
_cell.angle_beta   90.00
_cell.angle_gamma   90.00
#
_symmetry.space_group_name_H-M   'P 1'
#
loop_
_entity.id
_entity.type
_entity.pdbx_description
1 polymer ?
#
loop_
_entity_poly.entity_id
_entity_poly.type
_entity_poly.pdbx_seq_one_letter_code
_entity_poly.pdbx_strand_id
1 'polypeptide(L)'
;MTPPTASHDPYAQPYGDEGDQPLVRPYAMTGGRTRPRYQLAIEALISTTADPAQLMGLLPEHQRICHLCREVKSVAEVSALLSMPLGVARILVADLAEAGLVAIHQPGGDENNGGAPDVTLLERVLSGLRKL
;
A
#
# COMPACT_ATOMS: atom_id res chain seq x y z
N MET A 1 2.58 0.28 57.79
CA MET A 1 1.78 0.82 56.67
C MET A 1 1.75 -0.24 55.58
N THR A 2 0.65 -0.98 55.49
CA THR A 2 0.37 -1.95 54.42
C THR A 2 -0.33 -1.24 53.26
N PRO A 3 -0.03 -1.53 51.98
CA PRO A 3 -0.79 -1.00 50.86
C PRO A 3 -2.15 -1.72 50.74
N PRO A 4 -3.19 -1.06 50.22
CA PRO A 4 -4.50 -1.68 50.01
C PRO A 4 -4.50 -2.62 48.79
N THR A 5 -5.21 -3.75 48.91
CA THR A 5 -5.46 -4.74 47.86
C THR A 5 -6.29 -4.11 46.74
N ALA A 6 -5.78 -4.11 45.51
CA ALA A 6 -6.50 -3.65 44.34
C ALA A 6 -7.72 -4.56 44.08
N SER A 7 -8.90 -3.94 43.98
CA SER A 7 -10.17 -4.57 43.65
C SER A 7 -10.07 -5.32 42.32
N HIS A 8 -10.50 -6.58 42.33
CA HIS A 8 -10.65 -7.41 41.14
C HIS A 8 -11.88 -6.91 40.37
N ASP A 9 -11.68 -6.37 39.16
CA ASP A 9 -12.77 -5.86 38.33
C ASP A 9 -13.37 -7.02 37.51
N PRO A 10 -14.61 -7.47 37.81
CA PRO A 10 -15.20 -8.66 37.18
C PRO A 10 -15.67 -8.41 35.73
N TYR A 11 -15.45 -7.21 35.20
CA TYR A 11 -15.85 -6.83 33.83
C TYR A 11 -14.67 -6.73 32.85
N ALA A 12 -13.46 -7.14 33.24
CA ALA A 12 -12.34 -7.25 32.31
C ALA A 12 -12.60 -8.40 31.32
N GLN A 13 -13.29 -8.10 30.22
CA GLN A 13 -13.48 -9.03 29.12
C GLN A 13 -12.11 -9.38 28.53
N PRO A 14 -11.74 -10.67 28.45
CA PRO A 14 -10.53 -11.06 27.75
C PRO A 14 -10.77 -10.80 26.27
N TYR A 15 -10.17 -9.72 25.75
CA TYR A 15 -10.08 -9.53 24.31
C TYR A 15 -9.40 -10.78 23.73
N GLY A 16 -10.13 -11.41 22.81
CA GLY A 16 -9.76 -12.66 22.20
C GLY A 16 -8.37 -12.60 21.60
N ASP A 17 -7.73 -13.76 21.68
CA ASP A 17 -6.56 -14.18 20.92
C ASP A 17 -6.85 -14.07 19.41
N GLU A 18 -6.81 -12.85 18.86
CA GLU A 18 -6.81 -12.61 17.43
C GLU A 18 -5.36 -12.53 16.95
N GLY A 19 -4.80 -13.71 16.71
CA GLY A 19 -3.70 -13.93 15.79
C GLY A 19 -2.38 -13.29 16.20
N ASP A 20 -1.50 -14.11 16.76
CA ASP A 20 -0.07 -13.89 16.95
C ASP A 20 0.63 -13.56 15.60
N GLN A 21 0.38 -12.36 15.07
CA GLN A 21 1.27 -11.71 14.12
C GLN A 21 2.36 -11.10 14.98
N PRO A 22 3.64 -11.49 14.82
CA PRO A 22 4.72 -10.85 15.51
C PRO A 22 4.56 -9.33 15.34
N LEU A 23 4.41 -8.60 16.45
CA LEU A 23 4.26 -7.15 16.47
C LEU A 23 5.59 -6.50 16.04
N VAL A 24 5.94 -6.68 14.77
CA VAL A 24 7.05 -5.97 14.14
C VAL A 24 6.64 -4.52 14.13
N ARG A 25 7.39 -3.69 14.85
CA ARG A 25 7.15 -2.25 14.88
C ARG A 25 7.12 -1.74 13.44
N PRO A 26 6.13 -0.94 13.03
CA PRO A 26 6.00 -0.50 11.64
C PRO A 26 7.28 0.10 11.03
N TYR A 27 8.11 0.75 11.85
CA TYR A 27 9.40 1.32 11.46
C TYR A 27 10.52 0.29 11.22
N ALA A 28 10.41 -0.89 11.83
CA ALA A 28 11.34 -1.99 11.57
C ALA A 28 11.13 -2.59 10.17
N MET A 29 9.89 -2.60 9.67
CA MET A 29 9.56 -3.09 8.32
C MET A 29 10.21 -2.26 7.21
N THR A 30 10.43 -0.97 7.44
CA THR A 30 11.04 -0.05 6.45
C THR A 30 12.55 0.09 6.62
N GLY A 31 13.16 -0.62 7.59
CA GLY A 31 14.57 -0.44 7.95
C GLY A 31 14.87 0.95 8.53
N GLY A 32 13.90 1.59 9.18
CA GLY A 32 14.04 2.94 9.76
C GLY A 32 13.72 4.10 8.81
N ARG A 33 13.35 3.82 7.55
CA ARG A 33 12.95 4.86 6.59
C ARG A 33 11.57 5.42 6.94
N THR A 34 11.44 6.74 6.88
CA THR A 34 10.20 7.48 7.17
C THR A 34 9.59 8.17 5.96
N ARG A 35 10.27 8.16 4.80
CA ARG A 35 9.78 8.73 3.54
C ARG A 35 9.99 7.74 2.38
N PRO A 36 9.00 7.58 1.49
CA PRO A 36 9.17 6.84 0.25
C PRO A 36 10.10 7.60 -0.71
N ARG A 37 10.69 6.89 -1.69
CA ARG A 37 11.60 7.49 -2.68
C ARG A 37 10.92 8.50 -3.60
N TYR A 38 9.62 8.33 -3.85
CA TYR A 38 8.79 9.26 -4.63
C TYR A 38 7.36 9.33 -4.04
N GLN A 39 6.66 10.40 -4.36
CA GLN A 39 5.37 10.73 -3.75
C GLN A 39 4.24 9.92 -4.41
N LEU A 40 3.88 8.79 -3.79
CA LEU A 40 2.76 7.97 -4.22
C LEU A 40 1.42 8.55 -3.74
N ALA A 41 0.55 8.93 -4.69
CA ALA A 41 -0.84 9.26 -4.38
C ALA A 41 -1.55 8.05 -3.76
N ILE A 42 -2.57 8.30 -2.94
CA ILE A 42 -3.27 7.23 -2.22
C ILE A 42 -4.07 6.34 -3.18
N GLU A 43 -4.57 6.93 -4.27
CA GLU A 43 -5.32 6.33 -5.36
C GLU A 43 -4.43 5.73 -6.47
N ALA A 44 -3.10 5.82 -6.36
CA ALA A 44 -2.19 5.25 -7.35
C ALA A 44 -2.42 3.73 -7.43
N LEU A 45 -2.62 3.23 -8.65
CA LEU A 45 -2.94 1.83 -8.91
C LEU A 45 -1.67 1.02 -9.08
N ILE A 46 -1.61 -0.14 -8.44
CA ILE A 46 -0.45 -1.00 -8.40
C ILE A 46 -0.81 -2.34 -9.03
N SER A 47 0.06 -2.85 -9.90
CA SER A 47 -0.07 -4.17 -10.52
C SER A 47 1.25 -4.92 -10.45
N THR A 48 1.21 -6.20 -10.10
CA THR A 48 2.40 -7.04 -10.06
C THR A 48 2.92 -7.37 -11.45
N THR A 49 4.21 -7.13 -11.67
CA THR A 49 4.95 -7.47 -12.90
C THR A 49 5.90 -8.65 -12.70
N ALA A 50 6.22 -8.98 -11.43
CA ALA A 50 7.13 -10.05 -11.08
C ALA A 50 6.61 -11.44 -11.48
N ASP A 51 7.49 -12.25 -12.05
CA ASP A 51 7.27 -13.68 -12.25
C ASP A 51 7.28 -14.45 -10.93
N PRO A 52 6.58 -15.61 -10.82
CA PRO A 52 6.54 -16.41 -9.59
C PRO A 52 7.92 -16.76 -9.02
N ALA A 53 8.91 -16.99 -9.88
CA ALA A 53 10.28 -17.28 -9.47
C ALA A 53 10.97 -16.09 -8.78
N GLN A 54 10.65 -14.85 -9.18
CA GLN A 54 11.21 -13.63 -8.59
C GLN A 54 10.62 -13.34 -7.21
N LEU A 55 9.45 -13.90 -6.89
CA LEU A 55 8.84 -13.77 -5.56
C LEU A 55 9.55 -14.64 -4.52
N MET A 56 10.20 -15.72 -4.97
CA MET A 56 10.94 -16.66 -4.13
C MET A 56 12.21 -15.98 -3.60
N GLY A 57 12.20 -15.57 -2.33
CA GLY A 57 13.33 -14.87 -1.69
C GLY A 57 13.06 -13.41 -1.32
N LEU A 58 11.89 -12.86 -1.68
CA LEU A 58 11.45 -11.57 -1.15
C LEU A 58 11.07 -11.67 0.33
N LEU A 59 11.10 -10.53 1.02
CA LEU A 59 10.57 -10.42 2.37
C LEU A 59 9.07 -10.79 2.38
N PRO A 60 8.53 -11.33 3.49
CA PRO A 60 7.14 -11.75 3.57
C PRO A 60 6.14 -10.63 3.22
N GLU A 61 6.43 -9.39 3.58
CA GLU A 61 5.59 -8.23 3.28
C GLU A 61 5.61 -7.90 1.80
N HIS A 62 6.77 -8.00 1.16
CA HIS A 62 6.93 -7.80 -0.28
C HIS A 62 6.19 -8.87 -1.08
N GLN A 63 6.29 -10.14 -0.66
CA GLN A 63 5.51 -11.23 -1.28
C GLN A 63 4.01 -11.01 -1.14
N ARG A 64 3.54 -10.59 0.04
CA ARG A 64 2.13 -10.29 0.30
C ARG A 64 1.60 -9.18 -0.60
N ILE A 65 2.36 -8.09 -0.77
CA ILE A 65 2.00 -7.00 -1.69
C ILE A 65 1.95 -7.51 -3.13
N CYS A 66 2.98 -8.21 -3.61
CA CYS A 66 2.99 -8.76 -4.97
C CYS A 66 1.87 -9.78 -5.22
N HIS A 67 1.46 -10.56 -4.22
CA HIS A 67 0.33 -11.46 -4.35
C HIS A 67 -0.98 -10.67 -4.45
N LEU A 68 -1.18 -9.69 -3.57
CA LEU A 68 -2.38 -8.86 -3.51
C LEU A 68 -2.58 -8.04 -4.80
N CYS A 69 -1.49 -7.53 -5.37
CA CYS A 69 -1.49 -6.71 -6.58
C CYS A 69 -1.46 -7.53 -7.89
N ARG A 70 -1.69 -8.86 -7.85
CA ARG A 70 -1.99 -9.63 -9.08
C ARG A 70 -3.28 -9.16 -9.74
N GLU A 71 -4.23 -8.74 -8.92
CA GLU A 71 -5.31 -7.85 -9.34
C GLU A 71 -4.87 -6.42 -9.09
N VAL A 72 -5.25 -5.49 -9.98
CA VAL A 72 -4.92 -4.09 -9.79
C VAL A 72 -5.57 -3.57 -8.51
N LYS A 73 -4.77 -2.98 -7.61
CA LYS A 73 -5.22 -2.40 -6.33
C LYS A 73 -4.56 -1.06 -6.08
N SER A 74 -5.26 -0.13 -5.47
CA SER A 74 -4.69 1.15 -5.06
C SER A 74 -3.77 1.00 -3.84
N VAL A 75 -2.88 1.97 -3.62
CA VAL A 75 -2.04 2.02 -2.41
C VAL A 75 -2.89 2.04 -1.14
N ALA A 76 -4.06 2.70 -1.17
CA ALA A 76 -5.03 2.70 -0.08
C ALA A 76 -5.51 1.28 0.27
N GLU A 77 -5.90 0.52 -0.75
CA GLU A 77 -6.37 -0.86 -0.60
C GLU A 77 -5.25 -1.77 -0.10
N VAL A 78 -4.02 -1.61 -0.60
CA VAL A 78 -2.87 -2.38 -0.10
C VAL A 78 -2.67 -2.15 1.39
N SER A 79 -2.72 -0.89 1.84
CA SER A 79 -2.60 -0.52 3.25
C SER A 79 -3.71 -1.14 4.10
N ALA A 80 -4.97 -1.03 3.63
CA ALA A 80 -6.14 -1.51 4.35
C ALA A 80 -6.18 -3.05 4.43
N LEU A 81 -5.93 -3.75 3.31
CA LEU A 81 -6.06 -5.21 3.21
C LEU A 81 -4.91 -5.95 3.90
N LEU A 82 -3.73 -5.33 3.99
CA LEU A 82 -2.60 -5.88 4.73
C LEU A 82 -2.49 -5.32 6.17
N SER A 83 -3.48 -4.54 6.62
CA SER A 83 -3.53 -3.93 7.95
C SER A 83 -2.23 -3.22 8.36
N MET A 84 -1.57 -2.54 7.40
CA MET A 84 -0.31 -1.82 7.63
C MET A 84 -0.51 -0.31 7.49
N PRO A 85 0.27 0.53 8.19
CA PRO A 85 0.17 1.98 8.06
C PRO A 85 0.43 2.44 6.61
N LEU A 86 -0.34 3.42 6.14
CA LEU A 86 -0.25 3.93 4.77
C LEU A 86 1.17 4.38 4.37
N GLY A 87 1.92 4.98 5.30
CA GLY A 87 3.31 5.36 5.06
C GLY A 87 4.23 4.16 4.80
N VAL A 88 4.00 3.04 5.50
CA VAL A 88 4.75 1.79 5.29
C VAL A 88 4.39 1.19 3.94
N ALA A 89 3.08 1.12 3.61
CA ALA A 89 2.64 0.63 2.30
C ALA A 89 3.29 1.41 1.15
N ARG A 90 3.33 2.75 1.23
CA ARG A 90 4.01 3.59 0.23
C ARG A 90 5.50 3.28 0.09
N ILE A 91 6.20 3.05 1.21
CA ILE A 91 7.63 2.75 1.19
C ILE A 91 7.87 1.39 0.53
N LEU A 92 7.14 0.35 0.95
CA LEU A 92 7.32 -1.00 0.41
C LEU A 92 6.92 -1.10 -1.07
N VAL A 93 5.85 -0.43 -1.47
CA VAL A 93 5.44 -0.36 -2.89
C VAL A 93 6.50 0.37 -3.73
N ALA A 94 7.07 1.47 -3.22
CA ALA A 94 8.14 2.17 -3.92
C ALA A 94 9.39 1.30 -4.10
N ASP A 95 9.75 0.51 -3.08
CA ASP A 95 10.88 -0.42 -3.16
C ASP A 95 10.65 -1.53 -4.19
N LEU A 96 9.44 -2.09 -4.22
CA LEU A 96 9.06 -3.12 -5.19
C LEU A 96 9.07 -2.59 -6.64
N ALA A 97 8.63 -1.35 -6.84
CA ALA A 97 8.63 -0.73 -8.15
C ALA A 97 10.05 -0.36 -8.61
N GLU A 98 10.92 0.09 -7.70
CA GLU A 98 12.35 0.28 -8.01
C GLU A 98 13.03 -1.04 -8.41
N ALA A 99 12.63 -2.15 -7.78
CA ALA A 99 13.09 -3.50 -8.14
C ALA A 99 12.42 -4.05 -9.42
N GLY A 100 11.50 -3.33 -10.05
CA GLY A 100 10.77 -3.75 -11.25
C GLY A 100 9.76 -4.88 -11.03
N LEU A 101 9.36 -5.12 -9.77
CA LEU A 101 8.48 -6.22 -9.36
C LEU A 101 7.00 -5.83 -9.37
N VAL A 102 6.71 -4.53 -9.34
CA VAL A 102 5.37 -3.96 -9.54
C VAL A 102 5.45 -2.76 -10.46
N ALA A 103 4.37 -2.53 -11.21
CA ALA A 103 4.14 -1.30 -11.97
C ALA A 103 3.17 -0.39 -11.22
N ILE A 104 3.38 0.91 -11.38
CA ILE A 104 2.58 1.97 -10.75
C ILE A 104 1.90 2.74 -11.87
N HIS A 105 0.58 2.80 -11.81
CA HIS A 105 -0.27 3.55 -12.71
C HIS A 105 -0.87 4.71 -11.93
N GLN A 106 -0.29 5.89 -12.10
CA GLN A 106 -0.75 7.10 -11.40
C GLN A 106 -1.39 8.04 -12.41
N PRO A 107 -2.68 8.39 -12.27
CA PRO A 107 -3.29 9.42 -13.10
C PRO A 107 -2.59 10.74 -12.79
N GLY A 108 -1.72 11.16 -13.72
CA GLY A 108 -0.98 12.42 -13.65
C GLY A 108 0.42 12.45 -13.09
N GLY A 109 1.06 11.27 -13.01
CA GLY A 109 2.45 11.14 -12.57
C GLY A 109 3.52 11.42 -13.63
N ASP A 110 3.16 11.73 -14.88
CA ASP A 110 4.17 12.21 -15.84
C ASP A 110 4.61 13.62 -15.41
N GLU A 111 5.86 13.73 -14.94
CA GLU A 111 6.53 14.99 -14.59
C GLU A 111 6.54 16.02 -15.73
N ASN A 112 6.13 15.61 -16.94
CA ASN A 112 5.97 16.48 -18.10
C ASN A 112 4.56 17.04 -18.33
N ASN A 113 3.51 16.56 -17.64
CA ASN A 113 2.16 17.08 -17.92
C ASN A 113 1.07 16.83 -16.85
N GLY A 114 1.41 16.80 -15.56
CA GLY A 114 0.49 17.14 -14.46
C GLY A 114 -0.95 16.61 -14.54
N GLY A 115 -1.15 15.36 -14.97
CA GLY A 115 -2.46 14.69 -14.93
C GLY A 115 -3.59 15.26 -15.75
N ALA A 116 -3.35 16.28 -16.56
CA ALA A 116 -4.34 16.75 -17.50
C ALA A 116 -4.25 15.87 -18.77
N PRO A 117 -5.29 15.08 -19.10
CA PRO A 117 -5.36 14.53 -20.44
C PRO A 117 -5.30 15.69 -21.44
N ASP A 118 -4.50 15.55 -22.49
CA ASP A 118 -4.30 16.59 -23.50
C ASP A 118 -5.66 17.13 -23.97
N VAL A 119 -5.83 18.47 -23.93
CA VAL A 119 -7.07 19.14 -24.30
C VAL A 119 -7.49 18.72 -25.71
N THR A 120 -6.53 18.47 -26.60
CA THR A 120 -6.82 17.99 -27.96
C THR A 120 -7.43 16.59 -27.99
N LEU A 121 -7.05 15.70 -27.06
CA LEU A 121 -7.65 14.38 -26.91
C LEU A 121 -9.09 14.51 -26.39
N LEU A 122 -9.32 15.36 -25.39
CA LEU A 122 -10.65 15.62 -24.84
C LEU A 122 -11.60 16.20 -25.91
N GLU A 123 -11.12 17.13 -26.72
CA GLU A 123 -11.90 17.70 -27.84
C GLU A 123 -12.24 16.66 -28.90
N ARG A 124 -11.30 15.75 -29.22
CA ARG A 124 -11.55 14.63 -30.15
C ARG A 124 -12.62 13.68 -29.63
N VAL A 125 -12.56 13.30 -28.35
CA VAL A 125 -13.57 12.43 -27.72
C VAL A 125 -14.94 13.11 -27.72
N LEU A 126 -15.00 14.39 -27.33
CA LEU A 126 -16.25 15.17 -27.33
C LEU A 126 -16.86 15.28 -28.74
N SER A 127 -16.04 15.52 -29.75
CA SER A 127 -16.48 15.56 -31.14
C SER A 127 -17.03 14.21 -31.62
N GLY A 128 -16.38 13.11 -31.22
CA GLY A 128 -16.83 11.76 -31.52
C GLY A 128 -18.19 11.42 -30.88
N LEU A 129 -18.38 11.74 -29.60
CA LEU A 129 -19.63 11.47 -28.89
C LEU A 129 -20.83 12.29 -29.39
N ARG A 130 -20.59 13.51 -29.91
CA ARG A 130 -21.65 14.37 -30.47
C ARG A 130 -22.12 13.97 -31.88
N LYS A 131 -21.41 13.04 -32.53
CA LYS A 131 -21.71 12.55 -33.89
C LYS A 131 -22.44 11.20 -33.90
N LEU A 132 -22.81 10.70 -32.72
CA LEU A 132 -23.67 9.53 -32.50
C LEU A 132 -25.08 10.00 -32.16
#